data_AF-A0A8J5XCE5-F1
#
_entry.id   AF-A0A8J5XCE5-F1
#
_cell.length_a   1.000
_cell.length_b   1.000
_cell.length_c   1.000
_cell.angle_alpha   90.00
_cell.angle_beta   90.00
_cell.angle_gamma   90.00
#
_symmetry.space_group_name_H-M   'P 1'
#
loop_
_entity.id
_entity.type
_entity.pdbx_description
1 polymer ?
#
loop_
_entity_poly.entity_id
_entity_poly.type
_entity_poly.pdbx_seq_one_letter_code
_entity_poly.pdbx_strand_id
1 'polypeptide(L)'
;MRTVWQHKTELALIERVDATVSRAPIAFGGERRFVGGTAAVARGLLVLALALAPAMSADLVAHCTFMAARLSGGWLEVATRDPRIGFVAAMRARTLVLAAPPALVRARARFEPPLPRSIADVQRRAPTWMTNTAKLALSSEAPFWRDAGLSGGASSLRGPPLLQTPSRCCMDSSSK
;
A
#
# COMPACT_ATOMS: atom_id res chain seq x y z
N MET A 1 18.60 3.92 -3.38
CA MET A 1 17.64 3.23 -2.48
C MET A 1 18.31 1.98 -1.92
N ARG A 2 18.25 1.72 -0.61
CA ARG A 2 19.00 0.62 0.06
C ARG A 2 18.05 -0.42 0.64
N THR A 3 18.39 -1.68 0.49
CA THR A 3 17.66 -2.83 1.06
C THR A 3 18.59 -3.65 1.96
N VAL A 4 18.06 -4.13 3.09
CA VAL A 4 18.79 -4.99 4.05
C VAL A 4 18.08 -6.33 4.19
N TRP A 5 18.83 -7.38 4.49
CA TRP A 5 18.27 -8.70 4.79
C TRP A 5 17.42 -8.61 6.06
N GLN A 6 16.25 -9.23 6.02
CA GLN A 6 15.35 -9.30 7.17
C GLN A 6 15.69 -10.49 8.08
N HIS A 7 16.09 -11.61 7.48
CA HIS A 7 16.45 -12.85 8.16
C HIS A 7 17.66 -13.49 7.47
N LYS A 8 18.60 -14.04 8.25
CA LYS A 8 19.75 -14.78 7.70
C LYS A 8 19.68 -16.29 7.96
N THR A 9 19.14 -16.72 9.11
CA THR A 9 19.24 -18.14 9.55
C THR A 9 18.20 -18.59 10.61
N GLU A 10 17.30 -17.72 11.05
CA GLU A 10 16.41 -17.99 12.20
C GLU A 10 15.09 -18.68 11.79
N LEU A 11 14.50 -19.47 12.69
CA LEU A 11 13.27 -20.24 12.45
C LEU A 11 12.00 -19.42 12.74
N ALA A 12 10.92 -19.67 12.01
CA ALA A 12 9.58 -19.16 12.30
C ALA A 12 8.77 -20.17 13.11
N LEU A 13 7.74 -19.69 13.81
CA LEU A 13 6.72 -20.53 14.45
C LEU A 13 5.57 -20.80 13.49
N ILE A 14 5.18 -22.06 13.37
CA ILE A 14 4.01 -22.48 12.59
C ILE A 14 3.06 -23.22 13.52
N GLU A 15 1.87 -22.65 13.70
CA GLU A 15 0.74 -23.30 14.35
C GLU A 15 -0.19 -23.91 13.30
N ARG A 16 -0.33 -25.23 13.36
CA ARG A 16 -1.18 -26.02 12.48
C ARG A 16 -2.61 -26.12 13.03
N VAL A 17 -3.53 -26.57 12.16
CA VAL A 17 -4.96 -26.73 12.47
C VAL A 17 -5.20 -27.66 13.67
N ASP A 18 -4.34 -28.65 13.87
CA ASP A 18 -4.40 -29.68 14.92
C ASP A 18 -3.82 -29.24 16.28
N ALA A 19 -3.49 -27.96 16.45
CA ALA A 19 -2.77 -27.42 17.60
C ALA A 19 -1.27 -27.59 17.64
N THR A 20 -0.70 -28.31 16.69
CA THR A 20 0.72 -28.58 16.73
C THR A 20 1.49 -27.30 16.39
N VAL A 21 2.32 -26.84 17.32
CA VAL A 21 3.26 -25.75 17.12
C VAL A 21 4.63 -26.34 16.78
N SER A 22 5.20 -25.88 15.68
CA SER A 22 6.50 -26.34 15.20
C SER A 22 7.39 -25.17 14.82
N ARG A 23 8.70 -25.38 14.90
CA ARG A 23 9.71 -24.46 14.37
C ARG A 23 10.09 -24.90 12.97
N ALA A 24 10.04 -24.01 12.01
CA ALA A 24 10.39 -24.30 10.63
C ALA A 24 11.17 -23.15 10.01
N PRO A 25 11.99 -23.41 8.97
CA PRO A 25 12.53 -22.34 8.15
C PRO A 25 11.40 -21.43 7.65
N ILE A 26 11.68 -20.13 7.55
CA ILE A 26 10.72 -19.17 7.01
C ILE A 26 10.37 -19.61 5.58
N ALA A 27 9.09 -19.76 5.28
CA ALA A 27 8.61 -20.19 3.96
C ALA A 27 9.09 -19.27 2.82
N PHE A 28 9.42 -18.03 3.15
CA PHE A 28 10.00 -17.03 2.27
C PHE A 28 11.48 -16.78 2.67
N GLY A 29 12.37 -17.67 2.24
CA GLY A 29 13.80 -17.44 2.37
C GLY A 29 14.24 -16.23 1.56
N GLY A 30 15.14 -15.41 2.11
CA GLY A 30 15.76 -14.30 1.38
C GLY A 30 14.95 -13.00 1.29
N GLU A 31 14.07 -12.75 2.26
CA GLU A 31 13.35 -11.47 2.32
C GLU A 31 14.29 -10.29 2.57
N ARG A 32 14.14 -9.27 1.73
CA ARG A 32 14.83 -7.99 1.86
C ARG A 32 13.82 -6.91 2.18
N ARG A 33 14.14 -6.07 3.15
CA ARG A 33 13.35 -4.89 3.49
C ARG A 33 14.02 -3.62 3.00
N PHE A 34 13.21 -2.65 2.59
CA PHE A 34 13.69 -1.29 2.36
C PHE A 34 14.14 -0.64 3.67
N VAL A 35 15.30 0.01 3.66
CA VAL A 35 15.71 0.87 4.77
C VAL A 35 14.72 2.04 4.85
N GLY A 36 14.11 2.24 6.03
CA GLY A 36 13.01 3.21 6.21
C GLY A 36 11.62 2.67 5.84
N GLY A 37 11.49 1.37 5.55
CA GLY A 37 10.22 0.70 5.23
C GLY A 37 9.71 1.00 3.83
N THR A 38 8.54 0.43 3.47
CA THR A 38 7.89 0.67 2.17
C THR A 38 7.51 2.15 1.96
N ALA A 39 7.27 2.89 3.05
CA ALA A 39 7.05 4.32 3.02
C ALA A 39 8.24 5.11 2.44
N ALA A 40 9.47 4.58 2.53
CA ALA A 40 10.63 5.20 1.88
C ALA A 40 10.50 5.20 0.36
N VAL A 41 9.88 4.17 -0.23
CA VAL A 41 9.62 4.10 -1.68
C VAL A 41 8.64 5.19 -2.08
N ALA A 42 7.49 5.24 -1.40
CA ALA A 42 6.43 6.21 -1.71
C ALA A 42 6.94 7.65 -1.57
N ARG A 43 7.71 7.94 -0.50
CA ARG A 43 8.34 9.25 -0.32
C ARG A 43 9.36 9.56 -1.42
N GLY A 44 10.21 8.60 -1.77
CA GLY A 44 11.19 8.79 -2.84
C GLY A 44 10.54 9.10 -4.19
N LEU A 45 9.47 8.38 -4.53
CA LEU A 45 8.69 8.64 -5.74
C LEU A 45 8.02 10.03 -5.71
N LEU A 46 7.48 10.45 -4.56
CA LEU A 46 6.89 11.78 -4.42
C LEU A 46 7.95 12.89 -4.60
N VAL A 47 9.12 12.74 -3.98
CA VAL A 47 10.24 13.69 -4.13
C VAL A 47 10.68 13.76 -5.58
N LEU A 48 10.81 12.61 -6.25
CA LEU A 48 11.15 12.57 -7.67
C LEU A 48 10.09 13.26 -8.53
N ALA A 49 8.79 13.01 -8.28
CA ALA A 49 7.70 13.65 -9.00
C ALA A 49 7.71 15.18 -8.82
N LEU A 50 7.94 15.67 -7.60
CA LEU A 50 8.07 17.10 -7.31
C LEU A 50 9.28 17.73 -8.01
N ALA A 51 10.41 17.01 -8.09
CA ALA A 51 11.61 17.49 -8.77
C ALA A 51 11.45 17.53 -10.30
N LEU A 52 10.71 16.59 -10.88
CA LEU A 52 10.47 16.51 -12.33
C LEU A 52 9.32 17.41 -12.80
N ALA A 53 8.38 17.75 -11.92
CA ALA A 53 7.19 18.54 -12.27
C ALA A 53 7.50 19.85 -13.01
N PRO A 54 8.49 20.69 -12.59
CA PRO A 54 8.83 21.91 -13.31
C PRO A 54 9.36 21.64 -14.73
N ALA A 55 10.22 20.62 -14.88
CA ALA A 55 10.81 20.26 -16.16
C ALA A 55 9.78 19.64 -17.13
N MET A 56 8.71 19.06 -16.61
CA MET A 56 7.61 18.48 -17.38
C MET A 56 6.43 19.44 -17.58
N SER A 57 6.52 20.67 -17.07
CA SER A 57 5.40 21.61 -17.02
C SER A 57 4.12 20.98 -16.44
N ALA A 58 4.29 20.15 -15.42
CA ALA A 58 3.20 19.42 -14.79
C ALA A 58 2.78 20.10 -13.48
N ASP A 59 1.48 20.37 -13.33
CA ASP A 59 0.90 20.85 -12.09
C ASP A 59 0.61 19.68 -11.15
N LEU A 60 1.24 19.66 -9.97
CA LEU A 60 0.94 18.68 -8.93
C LEU A 60 0.04 19.32 -7.87
N VAL A 61 -1.20 18.81 -7.77
CA VAL A 61 -2.17 19.28 -6.78
C VAL A 61 -2.36 18.21 -5.70
N ALA A 62 -1.97 18.53 -4.47
CA ALA A 62 -2.20 17.69 -3.29
C ALA A 62 -3.53 18.03 -2.62
N HIS A 63 -4.00 17.14 -1.72
CA HIS A 63 -5.25 17.31 -0.96
C HIS A 63 -6.52 17.46 -1.83
N CYS A 64 -6.45 17.00 -3.07
CA CYS A 64 -7.51 17.13 -4.05
C CYS A 64 -8.11 15.75 -4.36
N THR A 65 -9.42 15.59 -4.17
CA THR A 65 -10.13 14.34 -4.45
C THR A 65 -10.89 14.45 -5.77
N PHE A 66 -10.68 13.52 -6.69
CA PHE A 66 -11.47 13.42 -7.91
C PHE A 66 -12.91 13.01 -7.61
N MET A 67 -13.88 13.76 -8.13
CA MET A 67 -15.31 13.57 -7.86
C MET A 67 -16.11 13.23 -9.12
N ALA A 68 -15.84 13.89 -10.24
CA ALA A 68 -16.54 13.60 -11.48
C ALA A 68 -15.76 14.04 -12.73
N ALA A 69 -16.09 13.41 -13.86
CA ALA A 69 -15.66 13.85 -15.18
C ALA A 69 -16.86 13.92 -16.14
N ARG A 70 -17.02 15.06 -16.81
CA ARG A 70 -18.08 15.30 -17.79
C ARG A 70 -17.48 15.60 -19.16
N LEU A 71 -17.88 14.87 -20.18
CA LEU A 71 -17.51 15.14 -21.57
C LEU A 71 -18.43 16.22 -22.13
N SER A 72 -17.86 17.37 -22.49
CA SER A 72 -18.58 18.52 -23.03
C SER A 72 -17.73 19.22 -24.09
N GLY A 73 -18.27 19.39 -25.30
CA GLY A 73 -17.58 20.12 -26.37
C GLY A 73 -16.23 19.52 -26.78
N GLY A 74 -16.05 18.19 -26.69
CA GLY A 74 -14.80 17.51 -27.02
C GLY A 74 -13.72 17.54 -25.94
N TRP A 75 -14.07 18.01 -24.74
CA TRP A 75 -13.18 18.06 -23.58
C TRP A 75 -13.80 17.38 -22.37
N LEU A 76 -12.94 16.87 -21.48
CA LEU A 76 -13.33 16.41 -20.16
C LEU A 76 -13.24 17.57 -19.17
N GLU A 77 -14.37 17.95 -18.60
CA GLU A 77 -14.44 18.83 -17.44
C GLU A 77 -14.34 17.97 -16.18
N VAL A 78 -13.30 18.22 -15.39
CA VAL A 78 -12.96 17.44 -14.21
C VAL A 78 -13.31 18.23 -12.96
N ALA A 79 -14.17 17.62 -12.16
CA ALA A 79 -14.61 18.11 -10.87
C ALA A 79 -13.82 17.45 -9.75
N THR A 80 -13.33 18.28 -8.84
CA THR A 80 -12.55 17.85 -7.69
C THR A 80 -13.05 18.48 -6.40
N ARG A 81 -12.62 17.94 -5.26
CA ARG A 81 -12.93 18.49 -3.95
C ARG A 81 -11.65 18.60 -3.14
N ASP A 82 -11.38 19.81 -2.65
CA ASP A 82 -10.42 20.04 -1.59
C ASP A 82 -11.20 20.14 -0.27
N PRO A 83 -10.92 19.30 0.75
CA PRO A 83 -11.64 19.35 2.02
C PRO A 83 -11.48 20.68 2.78
N ARG A 84 -10.48 21.52 2.44
CA ARG A 84 -10.20 22.80 3.11
C ARG A 84 -11.02 23.96 2.55
N ILE A 85 -11.23 23.99 1.23
CA ILE A 85 -11.88 25.11 0.52
C ILE A 85 -13.19 24.71 -0.17
N GLY A 86 -13.52 23.42 -0.23
CA GLY A 86 -14.77 22.91 -0.78
C GLY A 86 -14.64 22.36 -2.21
N PHE A 87 -15.74 22.43 -2.95
CA PHE A 87 -15.80 21.89 -4.31
C PHE A 87 -15.09 22.82 -5.29
N VAL A 88 -14.21 22.24 -6.10
CA VAL A 88 -13.42 22.96 -7.09
C VAL A 88 -13.57 22.23 -8.43
N ALA A 89 -14.42 22.78 -9.30
CA ALA A 89 -14.37 22.46 -10.73
C ALA A 89 -13.33 23.38 -11.36
N ALA A 90 -12.18 22.86 -11.76
CA ALA A 90 -11.09 23.73 -12.23
C ALA A 90 -10.26 23.19 -13.40
N MET A 91 -10.52 21.97 -13.90
CA MET A 91 -9.62 21.36 -14.86
C MET A 91 -10.34 20.87 -16.12
N ARG A 92 -9.78 21.23 -17.27
CA ARG A 92 -10.15 20.68 -18.57
C ARG A 92 -9.01 19.83 -19.11
N ALA A 93 -9.34 18.66 -19.62
CA ALA A 93 -8.35 17.74 -20.20
C ALA A 93 -8.90 17.05 -21.45
N ARG A 94 -8.02 16.60 -22.35
CA ARG A 94 -8.41 15.68 -23.45
C ARG A 94 -8.43 14.23 -23.00
N THR A 95 -7.55 13.88 -22.06
CA THR A 95 -7.34 12.52 -21.59
C THR A 95 -7.30 12.52 -20.07
N LEU A 96 -8.00 11.56 -19.46
CA LEU A 96 -8.00 11.33 -18.02
C LEU A 96 -7.42 9.94 -17.73
N VAL A 97 -6.33 9.90 -16.96
CA VAL A 97 -5.72 8.64 -16.50
C VAL A 97 -6.04 8.47 -15.01
N LEU A 98 -6.67 7.36 -14.66
CA LEU A 98 -7.08 7.06 -13.28
C LEU A 98 -6.14 6.02 -12.67
N ALA A 99 -5.11 6.49 -11.96
CA ALA A 99 -4.17 5.65 -11.23
C ALA A 99 -4.64 5.35 -9.79
N ALA A 100 -5.92 4.98 -9.64
CA ALA A 100 -6.56 4.69 -8.35
C ALA A 100 -7.25 3.32 -8.37
N PRO A 101 -7.51 2.70 -7.20
CA PRO A 101 -8.21 1.42 -7.15
C PRO A 101 -9.55 1.47 -7.89
N PRO A 102 -9.82 0.57 -8.87
CA PRO A 102 -11.02 0.64 -9.71
C PRO A 102 -12.34 0.63 -8.92
N ALA A 103 -12.41 -0.16 -7.86
CA ALA A 103 -13.58 -0.21 -6.98
C ALA A 103 -13.85 1.13 -6.27
N LEU A 104 -12.79 1.84 -5.88
CA LEU A 104 -12.90 3.16 -5.24
C LEU A 104 -13.40 4.23 -6.22
N VAL A 105 -12.85 4.22 -7.44
CA VAL A 105 -13.29 5.11 -8.53
C VAL A 105 -14.78 4.90 -8.78
N ARG A 106 -15.22 3.65 -8.95
CA ARG A 106 -16.63 3.33 -9.18
C ARG A 106 -17.54 3.79 -8.04
N ALA A 107 -17.10 3.65 -6.79
CA ALA A 107 -17.91 3.97 -5.62
C ALA A 107 -18.02 5.47 -5.36
N ARG A 108 -17.04 6.28 -5.78
CA ARG A 108 -16.94 7.69 -5.38
C ARG A 108 -16.99 8.70 -6.52
N ALA A 109 -16.68 8.29 -7.75
CA ALA A 109 -16.63 9.17 -8.90
C ALA A 109 -17.84 8.99 -9.84
N ARG A 110 -18.25 10.10 -10.47
CA ARG A 110 -19.32 10.11 -11.48
C ARG A 110 -18.74 10.42 -12.86
N PHE A 111 -19.28 9.77 -13.88
CA PHE A 111 -18.91 10.01 -15.27
C PHE A 111 -20.15 10.39 -16.05
N GLU A 112 -20.02 11.40 -16.90
CA GLU A 112 -21.07 11.85 -17.79
C GLU A 112 -20.48 12.04 -19.20
N PRO A 113 -20.87 11.23 -20.21
CA PRO A 113 -21.80 10.12 -20.11
C PRO A 113 -21.28 8.99 -19.18
N PRO A 114 -22.16 8.14 -18.65
CA PRO A 114 -21.75 6.99 -17.84
C PRO A 114 -20.74 6.12 -18.58
N LEU A 115 -19.78 5.55 -17.83
CA LEU A 115 -18.83 4.60 -18.39
C LEU A 115 -19.57 3.38 -18.98
N PRO A 116 -19.04 2.76 -20.05
CA PRO A 116 -19.62 1.54 -20.60
C PRO A 116 -19.79 0.44 -19.54
N ARG A 117 -20.88 -0.32 -19.63
CA ARG A 117 -21.19 -1.38 -18.65
C ARG A 117 -20.06 -2.38 -18.46
N SER A 118 -19.36 -2.74 -19.54
CA SER A 118 -18.19 -3.63 -19.51
C SER A 118 -17.10 -3.12 -18.57
N ILE A 119 -16.81 -1.82 -18.61
CA ILE A 119 -15.82 -1.17 -17.73
C ILE A 119 -16.34 -1.14 -16.29
N ALA A 120 -17.61 -0.79 -16.08
CA ALA A 120 -18.21 -0.76 -14.74
C ALA A 120 -18.20 -2.15 -14.07
N ASP A 121 -18.37 -3.22 -14.86
CA ASP A 121 -18.29 -4.60 -14.39
C ASP A 121 -16.85 -5.02 -14.04
N VAL A 122 -15.87 -4.62 -14.83
CA VAL A 122 -14.44 -4.82 -14.52
C VAL A 122 -14.09 -4.08 -13.22
N GLN A 123 -14.52 -2.83 -13.06
CA GLN A 123 -14.30 -2.06 -11.84
C GLN A 123 -14.90 -2.73 -10.59
N ARG A 124 -16.06 -3.38 -10.72
CA ARG A 124 -16.71 -4.12 -9.63
C ARG A 124 -15.96 -5.40 -9.26
N ARG A 125 -15.44 -6.12 -10.24
CA ARG A 125 -14.75 -7.41 -10.04
C ARG A 125 -13.27 -7.26 -9.67
N ALA A 126 -12.69 -6.09 -9.89
CA ALA A 126 -11.29 -5.83 -9.57
C ALA A 126 -11.04 -6.03 -8.06
N PRO A 127 -10.25 -7.04 -7.66
CA PRO A 127 -9.98 -7.29 -6.26
C PRO A 127 -9.13 -6.16 -5.69
N THR A 128 -9.62 -5.49 -4.64
CA THR A 128 -8.77 -4.67 -3.78
C THR A 128 -8.09 -5.59 -2.78
N TRP A 129 -6.86 -6.00 -3.09
CA TRP A 129 -6.06 -6.84 -2.22
C TRP A 129 -5.98 -6.19 -0.82
N MET A 130 -6.28 -6.96 0.23
CA MET A 130 -6.36 -6.56 1.66
C MET A 130 -7.64 -5.85 2.14
N THR A 131 -8.73 -5.74 1.36
CA THR A 131 -9.99 -5.12 1.85
C THR A 131 -10.55 -5.78 3.11
N ASN A 132 -10.30 -7.08 3.32
CA ASN A 132 -10.77 -7.82 4.49
C ASN A 132 -9.63 -8.27 5.41
N THR A 133 -8.58 -7.45 5.54
CA THR A 133 -7.41 -7.74 6.36
C THR A 133 -7.22 -6.66 7.42
N ALA A 134 -6.98 -7.07 8.66
CA ALA A 134 -6.54 -6.18 9.72
C ALA A 134 -5.01 -6.28 9.85
N LYS A 135 -4.34 -5.14 10.02
CA LYS A 135 -2.90 -5.09 10.32
C LYS A 135 -2.71 -4.69 11.77
N LEU A 136 -2.09 -5.57 12.55
CA LEU A 136 -1.73 -5.35 13.94
C LEU A 136 -0.22 -5.05 14.01
N ALA A 137 0.15 -4.05 14.82
CA ALA A 137 1.54 -3.73 15.11
C ALA A 137 1.72 -3.73 16.63
N LEU A 138 2.67 -4.54 17.10
CA LEU A 138 3.00 -4.68 18.51
C LEU A 138 4.45 -4.25 18.71
N SER A 139 4.70 -3.42 19.71
CA SER A 139 6.04 -3.03 20.13
C SER A 139 6.40 -3.73 21.43
N SER A 140 7.61 -4.28 21.49
CA SER A 140 8.21 -4.80 22.73
C SER A 140 9.47 -4.00 23.06
N GLU A 141 9.81 -3.94 24.36
CA GLU A 141 11.03 -3.27 24.84
C GLU A 141 12.30 -3.97 24.33
N ALA A 142 12.27 -5.30 24.28
CA ALA A 142 13.36 -6.13 23.78
C ALA A 142 12.86 -7.13 22.73
N PRO A 143 13.70 -7.52 21.75
CA PRO A 143 13.37 -8.54 20.75
C PRO A 143 13.53 -9.95 21.33
N PHE A 144 12.78 -10.30 22.39
CA PHE A 144 12.90 -11.54 23.16
C PHE A 144 12.83 -12.83 22.33
N TRP A 145 12.20 -12.79 21.15
CA TRP A 145 12.14 -13.93 20.23
C TRP A 145 13.53 -14.31 19.68
N ARG A 146 14.46 -13.35 19.60
CA ARG A 146 15.84 -13.61 19.16
C ARG A 146 16.59 -14.50 20.16
N ASP A 147 16.37 -14.29 21.46
CA ASP A 147 16.99 -15.10 22.52
C ASP A 147 16.53 -16.57 22.45
N ALA A 148 15.36 -16.82 21.87
CA ALA A 148 14.82 -18.16 21.62
C ALA A 148 15.27 -18.77 20.27
N GLY A 149 16.13 -18.08 19.50
CA GLY A 149 16.57 -18.48 18.16
C GLY A 149 15.49 -18.36 17.08
N LEU A 150 14.48 -17.51 17.32
CA LEU A 150 13.35 -17.30 16.41
C LEU A 150 13.51 -16.01 15.62
N SER A 151 13.01 -16.04 14.40
CA SER A 151 13.08 -14.93 13.47
C SER A 151 12.13 -13.79 13.82
N GLY A 152 11.11 -14.05 14.64
CA GLY A 152 9.93 -13.20 14.85
C GLY A 152 8.82 -13.42 13.80
N GLY A 153 9.05 -14.29 12.82
CA GLY A 153 8.03 -14.77 11.90
C GLY A 153 7.11 -15.79 12.59
N ALA A 154 5.80 -15.61 12.45
CA ALA A 154 4.83 -16.59 12.92
C ALA A 154 3.66 -16.71 11.95
N SER A 155 3.15 -17.93 11.79
CA SER A 155 1.91 -18.20 11.07
C SER A 155 1.00 -19.10 11.89
N SER A 156 -0.28 -18.76 11.94
CA SER A 156 -1.30 -19.62 12.52
C SER A 156 -2.38 -19.91 11.50
N LEU A 157 -2.71 -21.21 11.38
CA LEU A 157 -3.85 -21.71 10.61
C LEU A 157 -5.08 -21.94 11.50
N ARG A 158 -5.03 -21.53 12.77
CA ARG A 158 -6.16 -21.58 13.70
C ARG A 158 -6.76 -20.20 13.89
N GLY A 159 -8.07 -20.10 13.64
CA GLY A 159 -8.75 -18.81 13.62
C GLY A 159 -8.44 -18.00 12.35
N PRO A 160 -8.57 -16.67 12.38
CA PRO A 160 -8.20 -15.82 11.24
C PRO A 160 -6.73 -16.06 10.87
N PRO A 161 -6.37 -16.23 9.59
CA PRO A 161 -4.98 -16.42 9.19
C PRO A 161 -4.13 -15.26 9.69
N LEU A 162 -3.23 -15.56 10.64
CA LEU A 162 -2.28 -14.60 11.17
C LEU A 162 -0.94 -14.81 10.46
N LEU A 163 -0.42 -13.75 9.87
CA LEU A 163 0.97 -13.67 9.43
C LEU A 163 1.65 -12.55 10.20
N GLN A 164 2.55 -12.94 11.10
CA GLN A 164 3.39 -12.00 11.83
C GLN A 164 4.73 -11.89 11.11
N THR A 165 5.08 -10.67 10.74
CA THR A 165 6.43 -10.31 10.32
C THR A 165 6.98 -9.29 11.33
N PRO A 166 8.18 -9.48 11.87
CA PRO A 166 8.73 -8.56 12.86
C PRO A 166 9.05 -7.21 12.22
N SER A 167 8.30 -6.17 12.60
CA SER A 167 8.63 -4.80 12.27
C SER A 167 9.53 -4.22 13.37
N ARG A 168 10.84 -4.35 13.19
CA ARG A 168 11.90 -3.56 13.87
C ARG A 168 11.65 -3.25 15.36
N CYS A 169 12.01 -4.17 16.25
CA CYS A 169 12.46 -3.77 17.58
C CYS A 169 13.98 -3.54 17.52
N CYS A 170 14.37 -2.31 17.86
CA CYS A 170 15.72 -1.80 18.10
C CYS A 170 16.71 -1.85 16.92
N MET A 171 17.40 -0.73 16.70
CA MET A 171 18.58 -0.70 15.84
C MET A 171 19.64 -1.60 16.47
N ASP A 172 20.27 -2.46 15.68
CA ASP A 172 21.53 -3.08 16.09
C ASP A 172 22.51 -1.93 16.36
N SER A 173 22.76 -1.64 17.64
CA SER A 173 23.88 -0.81 18.08
C SER A 173 25.16 -1.62 17.97
N SER A 174 25.46 -2.06 16.76
CA SER A 174 26.70 -2.76 16.45
C SER A 174 27.27 -2.15 15.18
N SER A 175 27.71 -0.90 15.33
CA SER A 175 28.90 -0.45 14.62
C SER A 175 30.06 -1.31 15.16
N LYS A 176 30.55 -2.20 14.31
CA LYS A 176 32.00 -2.45 14.25
C LYS A 176 32.53 -1.66 13.08
#